data_AF-A0A2L0TX35-F1
#
_entry.id   AF-A0A2L0TX35-F1
#
_cell.length_a   1.000
_cell.length_b   1.000
_cell.length_c   1.000
_cell.angle_alpha   90.00
_cell.angle_beta   90.00
_cell.angle_gamma   90.00
#
_symmetry.space_group_name_H-M   'P 1'
#
loop_
_entity.id
_entity.type
_entity.pdbx_description
1 polymer ?
#
loop_
_entity_poly.entity_id
_entity_poly.type
_entity_poly.pdbx_seq_one_letter_code
_entity_poly.pdbx_strand_id
1 'polypeptide(L)'
;MTTSFDVSGFDELESQLANLDLAVQKKVLREVARTSAQPVLADTQLLYEQNWDHDTGQLGESIKLRVSIPRNPTWADVVASVGVFKNYKVQVAAGKAIDAPVYAYWLEHGTREHSLASGASLKKHSDSAKAQKRAHLRRDRPGQEILIHPGIEARPFIRPAFDRHIEDALEIQRTTLSAAIDKALR
;
A
#
# COMPACT_ATOMS: atom_id res chain seq x y z
N MET A 1 7.44 -8.54 16.37
CA MET A 1 8.81 -8.03 16.57
C MET A 1 8.72 -6.54 16.71
N THR A 2 8.95 -6.01 17.91
CA THR A 2 9.17 -4.57 18.15
C THR A 2 10.63 -4.29 17.86
N THR A 3 10.94 -3.79 16.67
CA THR A 3 12.29 -3.31 16.31
C THR A 3 12.51 -1.98 17.02
N SER A 4 13.32 -1.97 18.07
CA SER A 4 13.80 -0.73 18.70
C SER A 4 15.02 -0.24 17.93
N PHE A 5 14.90 0.89 17.25
CA PHE A 5 16.04 1.59 16.66
C PHE A 5 16.56 2.57 17.70
N ASP A 6 17.80 2.37 18.16
CA ASP A 6 18.48 3.33 19.04
C ASP A 6 19.07 4.42 18.14
N VAL A 7 18.32 5.51 17.96
CA VAL A 7 18.73 6.61 17.07
C VAL A 7 19.07 7.82 17.91
N SER A 8 20.37 8.15 17.95
CA SER A 8 20.88 9.28 18.71
C SER A 8 20.27 10.62 18.25
N GLY A 9 19.94 11.47 19.22
CA GLY A 9 19.43 12.83 19.00
C GLY A 9 17.90 12.96 19.01
N PHE A 10 17.12 11.87 18.98
CA PHE A 10 15.65 11.98 19.07
C PHE A 10 15.17 12.44 20.45
N ASP A 11 15.81 12.01 21.54
CA ASP A 11 15.47 12.44 22.90
C ASP A 11 15.62 13.96 23.09
N GLU A 12 16.67 14.54 22.50
CA GLU A 12 16.91 15.97 22.51
C GLU A 12 15.85 16.72 21.69
N LEU A 13 15.52 16.21 20.49
CA LEU A 13 14.48 16.77 19.63
C LEU A 13 13.09 16.69 20.26
N GLU A 14 12.78 15.61 20.98
CA GLU A 14 11.53 15.45 21.73
C GLU A 14 11.41 16.52 22.82
N SER A 15 12.49 16.72 23.59
CA SER A 15 12.56 17.74 24.63
C SER A 15 12.38 19.15 24.06
N GLN A 16 12.97 19.44 22.90
CA GLN A 16 12.81 20.73 22.21
C GLN A 16 11.38 20.92 21.66
N LEU A 17 10.81 19.86 21.08
CA LEU A 17 9.44 19.88 20.56
C LEU A 17 8.42 20.14 21.67
N ALA A 18 8.64 19.58 22.86
CA ALA A 18 7.78 19.78 24.03
C ALA A 18 7.70 21.25 24.49
N ASN A 19 8.71 22.06 24.19
CA ASN A 19 8.71 23.49 24.52
C ASN A 19 7.86 24.35 23.56
N LEU A 20 7.44 23.80 22.42
CA LEU A 20 6.61 24.52 21.44
C LEU A 20 5.12 24.45 21.83
N ASP A 21 4.34 25.42 21.37
CA ASP A 21 2.88 25.34 21.48
C ASP A 21 2.31 24.15 20.69
N LEU A 22 1.22 23.58 21.18
CA LEU A 22 0.58 22.38 20.62
C LEU A 22 0.13 22.56 19.16
N ALA A 23 -0.25 23.77 18.75
CA ALA A 23 -0.57 24.03 17.34
C ALA A 23 0.67 23.94 16.44
N VAL A 24 1.81 24.42 16.93
CA VAL A 24 3.10 24.38 16.23
C VAL A 24 3.63 22.95 16.18
N GLN A 25 3.59 22.22 17.29
CA GLN A 25 3.99 20.81 17.36
C GLN A 25 3.27 19.97 16.30
N LYS A 26 1.93 20.10 16.21
CA LYS A 26 1.11 19.37 15.22
C LYS A 26 1.49 19.70 13.79
N LYS A 27 1.86 20.95 13.50
CA LYS A 27 2.27 21.39 12.16
C LYS A 27 3.63 20.79 11.80
N VAL A 28 4.60 20.89 12.71
CA VAL A 28 5.94 20.32 12.57
C VAL A 28 5.86 18.82 12.34
N LEU A 29 5.18 18.09 13.22
CA LEU A 29 5.06 16.63 13.10
C LEU A 29 4.30 16.20 11.84
N ARG A 30 3.29 16.97 11.39
CA ARG A 30 2.60 16.72 10.12
C ARG A 30 3.53 16.84 8.91
N GLU A 31 4.38 17.85 8.91
CA GLU A 31 5.39 18.06 7.86
C GLU A 31 6.42 16.93 7.87
N VAL A 32 6.99 16.63 9.03
CA VAL A 32 7.98 15.56 9.23
C VAL A 32 7.44 14.19 8.80
N ALA A 33 6.24 13.84 9.25
CA ALA A 33 5.60 12.57 8.90
C ALA A 33 5.29 12.48 7.40
N ARG A 34 4.93 13.59 6.76
CA ARG A 34 4.67 13.63 5.32
C ARG A 34 5.94 13.44 4.51
N THR A 35 6.99 14.19 4.84
CA THR A 35 8.26 14.18 4.11
C THR A 35 8.96 12.83 4.23
N SER A 36 9.01 12.26 5.43
CA SER A 36 9.67 10.97 5.67
C SER A 36 8.98 9.78 5.00
N ALA A 37 7.66 9.84 4.80
CA ALA A 37 6.91 8.79 4.12
C ALA A 37 6.94 8.90 2.59
N GLN A 38 7.48 9.99 2.04
CA GLN A 38 7.49 10.24 0.60
C GLN A 38 8.35 9.24 -0.21
N PRO A 39 9.55 8.82 0.25
CA PRO A 39 10.34 7.78 -0.43
C PRO A 39 9.59 6.44 -0.49
N VAL A 40 8.95 6.05 0.63
CA VAL A 40 8.14 4.83 0.70
C VAL A 40 6.99 4.89 -0.30
N LEU A 41 6.30 6.03 -0.43
CA LEU A 41 5.24 6.21 -1.43
C LEU A 41 5.79 6.06 -2.86
N ALA A 42 6.90 6.71 -3.15
CA ALA A 42 7.50 6.69 -4.49
C ALA A 42 7.93 5.27 -4.90
N ASP A 43 8.60 4.53 -4.02
CA ASP A 43 9.01 3.14 -4.31
C ASP A 43 7.81 2.19 -4.33
N THR A 44 6.77 2.44 -3.52
CA THR A 44 5.51 1.68 -3.59
C THR A 44 4.85 1.82 -4.97
N GLN A 45 4.82 3.04 -5.52
CA GLN A 45 4.29 3.30 -6.86
C GLN A 45 5.19 2.64 -7.93
N LEU A 46 6.51 2.78 -7.81
CA LEU A 46 7.47 2.15 -8.73
C LEU A 46 7.31 0.63 -8.77
N LEU A 47 7.27 -0.02 -7.59
CA LEU A 47 7.10 -1.46 -7.47
C LEU A 47 5.76 -1.93 -8.03
N TYR A 48 4.71 -1.11 -7.89
CA TYR A 48 3.42 -1.38 -8.50
C TYR A 48 3.47 -1.31 -10.04
N GLU A 49 4.13 -0.30 -10.61
CA GLU A 49 4.26 -0.18 -12.08
C GLU A 49 5.17 -1.27 -12.69
N GLN A 50 6.18 -1.74 -11.95
CA GLN A 50 7.13 -2.74 -12.47
C GLN A 50 6.59 -4.18 -12.48
N ASN A 51 5.66 -4.49 -11.59
CA ASN A 51 5.28 -5.87 -11.30
C ASN A 51 3.91 -6.27 -11.85
N TRP A 52 3.11 -5.31 -12.33
CA TRP A 52 1.75 -5.56 -12.79
C TRP A 52 1.47 -4.89 -14.13
N ASP A 53 0.81 -5.64 -15.00
CA ASP A 53 0.17 -5.07 -16.19
C ASP A 53 -1.09 -4.31 -15.79
N HIS A 54 -1.26 -3.10 -16.31
CA HIS A 54 -2.36 -2.22 -15.94
C HIS A 54 -3.53 -2.36 -16.90
N ASP A 55 -4.55 -3.13 -16.52
CA ASP A 55 -5.82 -3.18 -17.26
C ASP A 55 -6.63 -1.89 -17.08
N THR A 56 -6.66 -1.36 -15.85
CA THR A 56 -7.49 -0.18 -15.52
C THR A 56 -6.69 1.01 -15.00
N GLY A 57 -5.52 0.77 -14.40
CA GLY A 57 -4.69 1.82 -13.75
C GLY A 57 -5.31 2.41 -12.47
N GLN A 58 -6.52 1.98 -12.09
CA GLN A 58 -7.31 2.55 -11.00
C GLN A 58 -6.68 2.30 -9.63
N LEU A 59 -5.92 1.20 -9.49
CA LEU A 59 -5.20 0.90 -8.26
C LEU A 59 -4.01 1.83 -8.06
N GLY A 60 -3.21 2.07 -9.11
CA GLY A 60 -2.10 3.01 -9.11
C GLY A 60 -2.54 4.41 -8.67
N GLU A 61 -3.65 4.92 -9.22
CA GLU A 61 -4.24 6.21 -8.80
C GLU A 61 -4.75 6.23 -7.35
N SER A 62 -4.94 5.06 -6.75
CA SER A 62 -5.41 4.88 -5.38
C SER A 62 -4.27 4.69 -4.37
N ILE A 63 -3.04 4.44 -4.82
CA ILE A 63 -1.83 4.42 -3.98
C ILE A 63 -1.49 5.86 -3.58
N LYS A 64 -1.69 6.18 -2.30
CA LYS A 64 -1.50 7.54 -1.77
C LYS A 64 -0.85 7.52 -0.40
N LEU A 65 -0.42 8.71 0.01
CA LEU A 65 -0.01 9.01 1.39
C LEU A 65 -1.14 9.77 2.10
N ARG A 66 -1.54 9.29 3.28
CA ARG A 66 -2.45 10.00 4.19
C ARG A 66 -1.72 10.31 5.48
N VAL A 67 -1.85 11.55 5.95
CA VAL A 67 -1.35 11.96 7.25
C VAL A 67 -2.55 12.33 8.11
N SER A 68 -2.68 11.69 9.27
CA SER A 68 -3.80 11.87 10.18
C SER A 68 -3.31 12.25 11.57
N ILE A 69 -4.11 13.06 12.26
CA ILE A 69 -3.91 13.42 13.66
C ILE A 69 -5.12 12.84 14.41
N PRO A 70 -4.93 11.98 15.41
CA PRO A 70 -6.00 11.41 16.19
C PRO A 70 -6.71 12.49 16.99
N ARG A 71 -7.99 12.24 17.28
CA ARG A 71 -8.88 13.22 17.90
C ARG A 71 -8.52 13.52 19.36
N ASN A 72 -7.98 12.52 20.07
CA ASN A 72 -7.49 12.63 21.44
C ASN A 72 -5.98 12.31 21.48
N PRO A 73 -5.12 13.26 21.12
CA PRO A 73 -3.67 13.06 21.17
C PRO A 73 -3.21 13.05 22.64
N THR A 74 -2.75 11.91 23.15
CA THR A 74 -2.11 11.80 24.47
C THR A 74 -0.69 12.37 24.46
N TRP A 75 -0.02 12.22 23.32
CA TRP A 75 1.08 13.04 22.84
C TRP A 75 0.74 13.37 21.37
N ALA A 76 1.45 14.26 20.69
CA ALA A 76 1.11 14.66 19.32
C ALA A 76 1.34 13.52 18.28
N ASP A 77 0.57 12.44 18.37
CA ASP A 77 0.57 11.26 17.50
C ASP A 77 0.23 11.66 16.06
N VAL A 78 1.21 12.02 15.25
CA VAL A 78 0.97 12.18 13.81
C VAL A 78 1.28 10.86 13.12
N VAL A 79 0.27 10.30 12.46
CA VAL A 79 0.41 9.04 11.73
C VAL A 79 0.44 9.31 10.23
N ALA A 80 1.53 8.91 9.59
CA ALA A 80 1.63 8.79 8.13
C ALA A 80 1.34 7.35 7.70
N SER A 81 0.44 7.20 6.73
CA SER A 81 0.04 5.91 6.17
C SER A 81 0.19 5.93 4.65
N VAL A 82 1.04 5.06 4.13
CA VAL A 82 1.14 4.76 2.70
C VAL A 82 0.29 3.53 2.42
N GLY A 83 -0.58 3.61 1.43
CA GLY A 83 -1.41 2.48 1.05
C GLY A 83 -2.40 2.79 -0.05
N VAL A 84 -3.22 1.80 -0.34
CA VAL A 84 -4.30 1.92 -1.31
C VAL A 84 -5.54 2.48 -0.60
N PHE A 85 -6.01 3.63 -1.06
CA PHE A 85 -7.12 4.34 -0.44
C PHE A 85 -8.26 4.56 -1.42
N LYS A 86 -9.49 4.62 -0.88
CA LYS A 86 -10.67 5.00 -1.64
C LYS A 86 -10.47 6.35 -2.34
N ASN A 87 -10.63 6.34 -3.66
CA ASN A 87 -10.55 7.53 -4.51
C ASN A 87 -11.91 7.74 -5.19
N TYR A 88 -12.65 8.77 -4.75
CA TYR A 88 -14.01 9.03 -5.21
C TYR A 88 -14.07 9.33 -6.72
N LYS A 89 -13.07 10.02 -7.28
CA LYS A 89 -13.00 10.30 -8.73
C LYS A 89 -12.93 9.02 -9.54
N VAL A 90 -12.07 8.10 -9.11
CA VAL A 90 -11.87 6.79 -9.75
C VAL A 90 -13.12 5.92 -9.59
N GLN A 91 -13.77 5.97 -8.42
CA GLN A 91 -15.02 5.25 -8.19
C GLN A 91 -16.15 5.71 -9.12
N VAL A 92 -16.31 7.02 -9.32
CA VAL A 92 -17.29 7.58 -10.24
C VAL A 92 -16.98 7.15 -11.67
N ALA A 93 -15.71 7.20 -12.10
CA ALA A 93 -15.29 6.76 -13.42
C ALA A 93 -15.50 5.26 -13.66
N ALA A 94 -15.30 4.42 -12.64
CA ALA A 94 -15.50 2.98 -12.72
C ALA A 94 -16.98 2.58 -12.86
N GLY A 95 -17.93 3.46 -12.49
CA GLY A 95 -19.37 3.21 -12.63
C GLY A 95 -19.90 2.01 -11.83
N LYS A 96 -19.12 1.45 -10.90
CA LYS A 96 -19.47 0.25 -10.11
C LYS A 96 -19.74 0.62 -8.65
N ALA A 97 -20.65 -0.13 -8.03
CA ALA A 97 -20.95 -0.02 -6.60
C ALA A 97 -19.78 -0.44 -5.68
N ILE A 98 -18.80 -1.14 -6.23
CA ILE A 98 -17.60 -1.62 -5.52
C ILE A 98 -16.52 -0.55 -5.63
N ASP A 99 -15.82 -0.27 -4.53
CA ASP A 99 -14.71 0.69 -4.52
C ASP A 99 -13.66 0.30 -5.56
N ALA A 100 -13.34 1.22 -6.47
CA ALA A 100 -12.37 1.02 -7.55
C ALA A 100 -11.06 0.34 -7.14
N PRO A 101 -10.42 0.65 -6.00
CA PRO A 101 -9.23 -0.08 -5.56
C PRO A 101 -9.49 -1.54 -5.15
N VAL A 102 -10.69 -1.89 -4.66
CA VAL A 102 -11.05 -3.28 -4.35
C VAL A 102 -11.28 -4.06 -5.65
N TYR A 103 -11.94 -3.43 -6.62
CA TYR A 103 -12.17 -4.02 -7.94
C TYR A 103 -10.86 -4.20 -8.72
N ALA A 104 -10.00 -3.19 -8.71
CA ALA A 104 -8.68 -3.25 -9.30
C ALA A 104 -7.79 -4.25 -8.55
N TYR A 105 -7.84 -4.33 -7.21
CA TYR A 105 -7.13 -5.37 -6.47
C TYR A 105 -7.59 -6.79 -6.84
N TRP A 106 -8.89 -7.01 -7.08
CA TRP A 106 -9.41 -8.32 -7.51
C TRP A 106 -9.09 -8.68 -8.96
N LEU A 107 -8.97 -7.69 -9.84
CA LEU A 107 -8.57 -7.89 -11.23
C LEU A 107 -7.07 -8.02 -11.37
N GLU A 108 -6.30 -7.20 -10.66
CA GLU A 108 -4.88 -6.96 -10.87
C GLU A 108 -4.00 -7.75 -9.87
N HIS A 109 -4.58 -8.34 -8.80
CA HIS A 109 -3.83 -9.20 -7.88
C HIS A 109 -4.44 -10.59 -7.70
N GLY A 110 -3.64 -11.61 -8.02
CA GLY A 110 -3.74 -12.90 -7.34
C GLY A 110 -4.85 -13.83 -7.79
N THR A 111 -5.30 -13.83 -9.05
CA THR A 111 -6.21 -14.89 -9.51
C THR A 111 -5.41 -16.11 -9.96
N ARG A 112 -5.73 -17.30 -9.46
CA ARG A 112 -5.16 -18.55 -9.98
C ARG A 112 -5.63 -18.76 -11.42
N GLU A 113 -4.86 -19.51 -12.21
CA GLU A 113 -5.33 -19.99 -13.50
C GLU A 113 -6.72 -20.62 -13.36
N HIS A 114 -7.66 -20.18 -14.20
CA HIS A 114 -9.02 -20.69 -14.14
C HIS A 114 -9.68 -20.68 -15.52
N SER A 115 -10.61 -21.61 -15.72
CA SER A 115 -11.36 -21.72 -16.97
C SER A 115 -12.47 -20.68 -17.03
N LEU A 116 -12.54 -19.94 -18.13
CA LEU A 116 -13.62 -19.01 -18.50
C LEU A 116 -14.81 -19.70 -19.18
N ALA A 117 -14.77 -21.03 -19.33
CA ALA A 117 -15.86 -21.79 -19.91
C ALA A 117 -17.12 -21.74 -19.03
N SER A 118 -18.28 -21.59 -19.65
CA SER A 118 -19.58 -21.62 -18.96
C SER A 118 -19.73 -22.87 -18.07
N GLY A 119 -20.11 -22.67 -16.80
CA GLY A 119 -20.21 -23.73 -15.80
C GLY A 119 -18.89 -24.14 -15.11
N ALA A 120 -17.80 -23.41 -15.32
CA ALA A 120 -16.57 -23.58 -14.54
C ALA A 120 -16.72 -22.96 -13.14
N SER A 121 -16.73 -23.78 -12.10
CA SER A 121 -16.67 -23.33 -10.70
C SER A 121 -15.37 -23.80 -10.06
N LEU A 122 -14.71 -22.94 -9.28
CA LEU A 122 -13.67 -23.35 -8.32
C LEU A 122 -14.30 -24.28 -7.29
N LYS A 123 -14.02 -25.59 -7.36
CA LYS A 123 -14.55 -26.57 -6.41
C LYS A 123 -13.77 -26.55 -5.10
N LYS A 124 -14.47 -26.80 -3.99
CA LYS A 124 -13.91 -26.83 -2.63
C LYS A 124 -12.75 -27.82 -2.53
N HIS A 125 -11.82 -27.54 -1.62
CA HIS A 125 -10.54 -28.23 -1.40
C HIS A 125 -10.65 -29.75 -1.10
N SER A 126 -11.87 -30.29 -0.93
CA SER A 126 -12.15 -31.71 -0.68
C SER A 126 -12.11 -32.61 -1.93
N ASP A 127 -12.11 -32.04 -3.14
CA ASP A 127 -12.34 -32.80 -4.39
C ASP A 127 -11.06 -33.11 -5.21
N SER A 128 -9.87 -33.11 -4.61
CA SER A 128 -8.56 -33.12 -5.30
C SER A 128 -8.34 -34.32 -6.25
N ALA A 129 -8.73 -35.53 -5.87
CA ALA A 129 -8.46 -36.75 -6.66
C ALA A 129 -9.35 -36.91 -7.91
N LYS A 130 -10.61 -36.46 -7.87
CA LYS A 130 -11.50 -36.42 -9.05
C LYS A 130 -11.27 -35.17 -9.90
N ALA A 131 -10.73 -34.09 -9.32
CA ALA A 131 -10.41 -32.84 -10.01
C ALA A 131 -9.19 -32.97 -10.95
N GLN A 132 -8.10 -33.61 -10.51
CA GLN A 132 -6.95 -33.90 -11.37
C GLN A 132 -7.35 -34.78 -12.58
N LYS A 133 -8.32 -35.69 -12.37
CA LYS A 133 -8.88 -36.53 -13.43
C LYS A 133 -9.74 -35.79 -14.47
N ARG A 134 -10.08 -34.51 -14.28
CA ARG A 134 -10.86 -33.72 -15.26
C ARG A 134 -10.15 -32.45 -15.74
N ALA A 135 -9.11 -32.00 -15.03
CA ALA A 135 -8.29 -30.86 -15.44
C ALA A 135 -7.54 -31.14 -16.76
N HIS A 136 -7.03 -32.35 -16.96
CA HIS A 136 -6.37 -32.74 -18.22
C HIS A 136 -7.36 -32.87 -19.39
N LEU A 137 -8.61 -33.31 -19.13
CA LEU A 137 -9.67 -33.44 -20.14
C LEU A 137 -10.17 -32.11 -20.75
N ARG A 138 -9.69 -30.96 -20.26
CA ARG A 138 -9.97 -29.63 -20.84
C ARG A 138 -8.79 -29.04 -21.61
N ARG A 139 -7.59 -29.62 -21.50
CA ARG A 139 -6.39 -29.16 -22.21
C ARG A 139 -6.31 -29.71 -23.63
N ASP A 140 -6.88 -30.87 -23.89
CA ASP A 140 -6.71 -31.59 -25.17
C ASP A 140 -7.77 -31.27 -26.25
N ARG A 141 -8.65 -30.27 -26.04
CA ARG A 141 -9.62 -29.86 -27.08
C ARG A 141 -9.09 -28.65 -27.86
N PRO A 142 -8.76 -28.80 -29.16
CA PRO A 142 -8.30 -27.69 -29.98
C PRO A 142 -9.35 -26.56 -29.99
N GLY A 143 -8.92 -25.35 -29.66
CA GLY A 143 -9.78 -24.15 -29.58
C GLY A 143 -10.24 -23.72 -28.18
N GLN A 144 -9.96 -24.51 -27.12
CA GLN A 144 -10.28 -24.12 -25.73
C GLN A 144 -9.15 -23.39 -24.97
N GLU A 145 -7.96 -23.26 -25.57
CA GLU A 145 -6.83 -22.51 -24.99
C GLU A 145 -7.17 -21.02 -24.75
N ILE A 146 -8.07 -20.46 -25.56
CA ILE A 146 -8.57 -19.07 -25.46
C ILE A 146 -9.50 -18.88 -24.24
N LEU A 147 -9.98 -19.96 -23.62
CA LEU A 147 -10.94 -19.96 -22.50
C LEU A 147 -10.28 -20.27 -21.15
N ILE A 148 -8.97 -20.07 -21.02
CA ILE A 148 -8.25 -20.19 -19.75
C ILE A 148 -7.64 -18.84 -19.43
N HIS A 149 -8.07 -18.22 -18.32
CA HIS A 149 -7.39 -17.05 -17.81
C HIS A 149 -6.06 -17.51 -17.20
N PRO A 150 -4.90 -16.95 -17.60
CA PRO A 150 -3.58 -17.39 -17.14
C PRO A 150 -3.40 -17.19 -15.63
N GLY A 151 -4.22 -16.32 -15.03
CA GLY A 151 -4.07 -15.89 -13.65
C GLY A 151 -3.01 -14.80 -13.53
N ILE A 152 -3.03 -14.08 -12.41
CA ILE A 152 -2.05 -13.03 -12.10
C ILE A 152 -1.48 -13.36 -10.73
N GLU A 153 -0.17 -13.54 -10.62
CA GLU A 153 0.47 -13.82 -9.33
C GLU A 153 0.51 -12.56 -8.46
N ALA A 154 0.04 -12.68 -7.20
CA ALA A 154 0.11 -11.55 -6.27
C ALA A 154 1.56 -11.34 -5.81
N ARG A 155 2.12 -10.17 -6.12
CA ARG A 155 3.41 -9.71 -5.59
C ARG A 155 3.23 -8.66 -4.47
N PRO A 156 4.14 -8.56 -3.50
CA PRO A 156 4.09 -7.48 -2.52
C PRO A 156 4.73 -6.21 -3.10
N PHE A 157 4.12 -5.03 -2.85
CA PHE A 157 4.66 -3.73 -3.31
C PHE A 157 4.79 -2.69 -2.19
N ILE A 158 3.89 -2.67 -1.21
CA ILE A 158 3.98 -1.74 -0.07
C ILE A 158 5.06 -2.16 0.92
N ARG A 159 5.07 -3.44 1.33
CA ARG A 159 6.00 -3.92 2.35
C ARG A 159 7.47 -3.85 1.91
N PRO A 160 7.83 -4.27 0.68
CA PRO A 160 9.21 -4.15 0.21
C PRO A 160 9.68 -2.70 0.11
N ALA A 161 8.81 -1.78 -0.33
CA ALA A 161 9.12 -0.34 -0.35
C ALA A 161 9.39 0.20 1.07
N PHE A 162 8.57 -0.22 2.04
CA PHE A 162 8.78 0.17 3.44
C PHE A 162 10.10 -0.36 3.99
N ASP A 163 10.38 -1.65 3.80
CA ASP A 163 11.58 -2.28 4.35
C ASP A 163 12.87 -1.69 3.73
N ARG A 164 12.84 -1.25 2.47
CA ARG A 164 13.99 -0.58 1.81
C ARG A 164 14.27 0.82 2.33
N HIS A 165 13.23 1.56 2.71
CA HIS A 165 13.33 2.99 3.03
C HIS A 165 13.13 3.30 4.51
N ILE A 166 13.08 2.30 5.39
CA ILE A 166 12.85 2.53 6.82
C ILE A 166 13.98 3.36 7.44
N GLU A 167 15.24 3.09 7.08
CA GLU A 167 16.40 3.82 7.58
C GLU A 167 16.43 5.25 7.02
N ASP A 168 16.21 5.42 5.71
CA ASP A 168 16.09 6.72 5.06
C ASP A 168 14.97 7.56 5.68
N ALA A 169 13.82 6.94 5.96
CA ALA A 169 12.67 7.61 6.56
C ALA A 169 13.01 8.12 7.96
N LEU A 170 13.73 7.34 8.79
CA LEU A 170 14.18 7.76 10.12
C LEU A 170 15.19 8.92 10.04
N GLU A 171 16.12 8.87 9.09
CA GLU A 171 17.09 9.95 8.89
C GLU A 171 16.42 11.24 8.39
N ILE A 172 15.47 11.13 7.46
CA ILE A 172 14.64 12.26 7.01
C ILE A 172 13.81 12.81 8.18
N GLN A 173 13.27 11.94 9.06
CA GLN A 173 12.55 12.41 10.25
C GLN A 173 13.47 13.24 11.14
N ARG A 174 14.66 12.74 11.48
CA ARG A 174 15.63 13.46 12.32
C ARG A 174 15.99 14.83 11.75
N THR A 175 16.40 14.86 10.48
CA THR A 175 16.86 16.08 9.81
C THR A 175 15.74 17.10 9.63
N THR A 176 14.56 16.66 9.19
CA THR A 176 13.40 17.55 9.00
C THR A 176 12.87 18.06 10.32
N LEU A 177 12.84 17.21 11.37
CA LEU A 177 12.37 17.59 12.69
C LEU A 177 13.28 18.66 13.31
N SER A 178 14.60 18.46 13.26
CA SER A 178 15.58 19.47 13.70
C SER A 178 15.38 20.81 12.97
N ALA A 179 15.35 20.80 11.64
CA ALA A 179 15.17 22.03 10.86
C ALA A 179 13.83 22.73 11.12
N ALA A 180 12.75 21.96 11.33
CA ALA A 180 11.42 22.50 11.59
C ALA A 180 11.30 23.09 13.01
N ILE A 181 11.94 22.48 14.01
CA ILE A 181 12.02 23.00 15.37
C ILE A 181 12.85 24.29 15.39
N ASP A 182 14.03 24.30 14.77
CA ASP A 182 14.88 25.50 14.68
C ASP A 182 14.14 26.68 14.04
N LYS A 183 13.34 26.40 13.01
CA LYS A 183 12.49 27.41 12.36
C LYS A 183 11.35 27.90 13.25
N ALA A 184 10.84 27.07 14.16
CA ALA A 184 9.76 27.41 15.06
C ALA A 184 10.23 28.18 16.31
N LEU A 185 11.50 28.04 16.69
CA LEU A 185 12.12 28.73 17.82
C LEU A 185 12.68 30.11 17.47
N ARG A 186 12.89 30.40 16.18
CA ARG A 186 13.28 31.72 15.66
C ARG A 186 12.07 32.62 15.45
#